data_AF-A0A8C5DVE3-F1
#
_entry.id   AF-A0A8C5DVE3-F1
#
_cell.length_a   1.000
_cell.length_b   1.000
_cell.length_c   1.000
_cell.angle_alpha   90.00
_cell.angle_beta   90.00
_cell.angle_gamma   90.00
#
_symmetry.space_group_name_H-M   'P 1'
#
loop_
_entity.id
_entity.type
_entity.pdbx_description
1 polymer ?
#
loop_
_entity_poly.entity_id
_entity_poly.type
_entity_poly.pdbx_seq_one_letter_code
_entity_poly.pdbx_strand_id
1 'polypeptide(L)'
;MVKALLSALLVLVAMSSTFGKYIPKTGKRIPQTLSRGWGDQLIWAQTYEEGLYWSRSRNKPLMVLFHLEDCPHSQALRKLFSEDNEIQRTLDEDFIVLNLVYETTDKHLSPDGQYVPRIIFVDPTMTVRADIVGRYSNRMYAYEPSDLKLLLGNMKKAMKLLKSEL
;
A
#
# COMPACT_ATOMS: atom_id res chain seq x y z
N MET A 1 -41.69 26.44 11.36
CA MET A 1 -41.32 25.72 10.12
C MET A 1 -39.87 25.96 9.66
N VAL A 2 -39.26 27.13 9.91
CA VAL A 2 -37.88 27.45 9.45
C VAL A 2 -36.76 26.68 10.19
N LYS A 3 -36.94 26.39 11.49
CA LYS A 3 -35.92 25.65 12.29
C LYS A 3 -35.74 24.18 11.87
N ALA A 4 -36.79 23.54 11.34
CA ALA A 4 -36.71 22.15 10.88
C ALA A 4 -35.92 22.03 9.56
N LEU A 5 -36.06 23.03 8.68
CA LEU A 5 -35.31 23.10 7.42
C LEU A 5 -33.81 23.34 7.63
N LEU A 6 -33.45 24.18 8.60
CA LEU A 6 -32.05 24.43 8.97
C LEU A 6 -31.37 23.20 9.59
N SER A 7 -32.10 22.45 10.42
CA SER A 7 -31.60 21.19 11.01
C SER A 7 -31.43 20.10 9.95
N ALA A 8 -32.38 19.99 9.01
CA ALA A 8 -32.26 19.07 7.89
C ALA A 8 -31.08 19.42 6.95
N LEU A 9 -30.80 20.71 6.73
CA LEU A 9 -29.65 21.16 5.93
C LEU A 9 -28.31 20.80 6.57
N LEU A 10 -28.19 20.93 7.89
CA LEU A 10 -26.97 20.59 8.64
C LEU A 10 -26.67 19.08 8.62
N VAL A 11 -27.71 18.24 8.68
CA VAL A 11 -27.55 16.77 8.55
C VAL A 11 -27.14 16.37 7.12
N LEU A 12 -27.65 17.07 6.10
CA LEU A 12 -27.27 16.87 4.69
C LEU A 12 -25.80 17.22 4.39
N VAL A 13 -25.26 18.27 5.03
CA VAL A 13 -23.86 18.69 4.87
C VAL A 13 -22.89 17.72 5.59
N ALA A 14 -23.30 17.11 6.70
CA ALA A 14 -22.47 16.12 7.39
C ALA A 14 -22.30 14.81 6.59
N MET A 15 -23.30 14.44 5.78
CA MET A 15 -23.30 13.21 4.98
C MET A 15 -22.53 13.33 3.65
N SER A 16 -22.17 14.53 3.20
CA SER A 16 -21.51 14.74 1.89
C SER A 16 -19.98 14.65 1.93
N SER A 17 -19.39 14.37 3.10
CA SER A 17 -17.93 14.41 3.28
C SER A 17 -17.17 13.11 2.96
N THR A 18 -17.84 12.04 2.50
CA THR A 18 -17.20 10.72 2.37
C THR A 18 -16.70 10.34 0.98
N PHE A 19 -16.76 11.23 -0.02
CA PHE A 19 -16.28 10.93 -1.39
C PHE A 19 -15.34 11.99 -1.99
N GLY A 20 -14.60 12.72 -1.16
CA GLY A 20 -13.48 13.52 -1.64
C GLY A 20 -12.34 12.62 -2.13
N LYS A 21 -11.83 12.83 -3.35
CA LYS A 21 -10.54 12.26 -3.80
C LYS A 21 -9.49 12.55 -2.73
N TYR A 22 -8.69 11.55 -2.36
CA TYR A 22 -7.64 11.74 -1.36
C TYR A 22 -6.70 12.87 -1.81
N ILE A 23 -6.59 13.92 -0.99
CA ILE A 23 -5.66 15.02 -1.20
C ILE A 23 -4.41 14.72 -0.36
N PRO A 24 -3.25 14.50 -0.98
CA PRO A 24 -2.00 14.23 -0.27
C PRO A 24 -1.67 15.34 0.73
N LYS A 25 -1.16 14.99 1.91
CA LYS A 25 -0.95 15.94 3.02
C LYS A 25 0.12 17.02 2.77
N THR A 26 0.90 16.92 1.70
CA THR A 26 1.99 17.88 1.42
C THR A 26 1.97 18.25 -0.06
N GLY A 27 1.98 19.57 -0.33
CA GLY A 27 1.91 20.16 -1.68
C GLY A 27 3.02 19.73 -2.64
N LYS A 28 2.81 20.01 -3.94
CA LYS A 28 3.66 19.68 -5.11
C LYS A 28 4.88 18.82 -4.78
N ARG A 29 4.65 17.53 -4.56
CA ARG A 29 5.70 16.53 -4.50
C ARG A 29 6.30 16.42 -5.90
N ILE A 30 7.62 16.52 -6.01
CA ILE A 30 8.35 16.37 -7.27
C ILE A 30 7.87 15.09 -7.94
N PRO A 31 7.55 15.07 -9.26
CA PRO A 31 7.16 13.84 -9.93
C PRO A 31 8.27 12.80 -9.74
N GLN A 32 8.05 11.85 -8.86
CA GLN A 32 8.97 10.74 -8.71
C GLN A 32 8.63 9.76 -9.83
N THR A 33 9.49 9.68 -10.84
CA THR A 33 9.43 8.64 -11.89
C THR A 33 9.46 7.23 -11.29
N LEU A 34 9.78 7.10 -10.01
CA LEU A 34 9.80 5.86 -9.23
C LEU A 34 8.41 5.26 -9.00
N SER A 35 7.31 6.02 -9.06
CA SER A 35 5.97 5.49 -8.78
C SER A 35 5.50 4.44 -9.79
N ARG A 36 5.94 4.56 -11.05
CA ARG A 36 5.53 3.71 -12.19
C ARG A 36 4.00 3.55 -12.32
N GLY A 37 3.23 4.56 -11.87
CA GLY A 37 1.77 4.59 -11.89
C GLY A 37 1.06 3.88 -10.73
N TRP A 38 1.78 3.44 -9.69
CA TRP A 38 1.20 2.81 -8.49
C TRP A 38 0.73 3.81 -7.43
N GLY A 39 1.03 5.10 -7.60
CA GLY A 39 0.70 6.15 -6.64
C GLY A 39 1.68 7.29 -6.77
N ASP A 40 1.43 8.19 -7.73
CA ASP A 40 2.34 9.29 -8.08
C ASP A 40 2.48 10.33 -6.97
N GLN A 41 1.49 10.37 -6.08
CA GLN A 41 1.52 11.17 -4.87
C GLN A 41 2.41 10.61 -3.77
N LEU A 42 2.77 9.32 -3.78
CA LEU A 42 3.52 8.67 -2.70
C LEU A 42 5.02 8.97 -2.79
N ILE A 43 5.71 8.88 -1.65
CA ILE A 43 7.17 8.98 -1.58
C ILE A 43 7.72 7.56 -1.63
N TRP A 44 8.33 7.19 -2.75
CA TRP A 44 8.86 5.86 -2.99
C TRP A 44 10.33 5.77 -2.58
N ALA A 45 10.70 4.74 -1.82
CA ALA A 45 12.10 4.39 -1.63
C ALA A 45 12.70 3.93 -2.95
N GLN A 46 13.98 4.22 -3.19
CA GLN A 46 14.68 3.87 -4.41
C GLN A 46 15.27 2.45 -4.34
N THR A 47 15.75 2.04 -3.16
CA THR A 47 16.34 0.71 -2.94
C THR A 47 15.73 0.00 -1.74
N TYR A 48 15.98 -1.31 -1.64
CA TYR A 48 15.50 -2.10 -0.52
C TYR A 48 16.14 -1.68 0.81
N GLU A 49 17.44 -1.38 0.79
CA GLU A 49 18.20 -0.94 1.95
C GLU A 49 17.72 0.42 2.45
N GLU A 50 17.43 1.36 1.55
CA GLU A 50 16.80 2.64 1.90
C GLU A 50 15.42 2.44 2.51
N GLY A 51 14.60 1.56 1.91
CA GLY A 51 13.27 1.20 2.42
C GLY A 51 13.33 0.61 3.83
N LEU A 52 14.25 -0.31 4.09
CA LEU A 52 14.49 -0.90 5.42
C LEU A 52 14.97 0.15 6.43
N TYR A 53 15.89 1.02 6.02
CA TYR A 53 16.37 2.12 6.86
C TYR A 53 15.24 3.09 7.24
N TRP A 54 14.39 3.48 6.29
CA TRP A 54 13.21 4.31 6.57
C TRP A 54 12.19 3.59 7.43
N SER A 55 11.97 2.30 7.20
CA SER A 55 11.02 1.48 7.97
C SER A 55 11.40 1.46 9.45
N ARG A 56 12.67 1.19 9.74
CA ARG A 56 13.22 1.17 11.10
C ARG A 56 13.23 2.57 11.73
N SER A 57 13.68 3.60 11.01
CA SER A 57 13.81 4.96 11.56
C SER A 57 12.46 5.64 11.81
N ARG A 58 11.45 5.38 10.98
CA ARG A 58 10.10 5.96 11.12
C ARG A 58 9.12 5.03 11.86
N ASN A 59 9.57 3.84 12.24
CA ASN A 59 8.77 2.79 12.87
C ASN A 59 7.48 2.47 12.10
N LYS A 60 7.62 2.28 10.78
CA LYS A 60 6.52 1.97 9.86
C LYS A 60 6.82 0.71 9.06
N PRO A 61 5.85 -0.18 8.84
CA PRO A 61 6.07 -1.34 7.98
C PRO A 61 6.44 -0.91 6.55
N LEU A 62 7.31 -1.68 5.91
CA LEU A 62 7.67 -1.53 4.51
C LEU A 62 6.77 -2.44 3.65
N MET A 63 6.13 -1.87 2.65
CA MET A 63 5.47 -2.62 1.58
C MET A 63 6.40 -2.67 0.37
N VAL A 64 6.77 -3.89 -0.03
CA VAL A 64 7.58 -4.17 -1.22
C VAL A 64 6.67 -4.75 -2.30
N LEU A 65 6.62 -4.09 -3.44
CA LEU A 65 5.81 -4.48 -4.59
C LEU A 65 6.71 -4.88 -5.76
N PHE A 66 6.71 -6.16 -6.12
CA PHE A 66 7.33 -6.64 -7.35
C PHE A 66 6.30 -6.62 -8.48
N HIS A 67 6.67 -6.01 -9.60
CA HIS A 67 5.81 -5.93 -10.78
C HIS A 67 6.65 -5.89 -12.07
N LEU A 68 5.99 -6.05 -13.22
CA LEU A 68 6.61 -5.80 -14.52
C LEU A 68 5.70 -4.86 -15.32
N GLU A 69 6.29 -3.95 -16.09
CA GLU A 69 5.53 -2.98 -16.90
C GLU A 69 4.70 -3.68 -17.98
N ASP A 70 5.25 -4.74 -18.60
CA ASP A 70 4.62 -5.53 -19.66
C ASP A 70 3.88 -6.78 -19.15
N CYS A 71 3.37 -6.74 -17.92
CA CYS A 71 2.57 -7.83 -17.35
C CYS A 71 1.09 -7.43 -17.23
N PRO A 72 0.15 -8.12 -17.91
CA PRO A 72 -1.28 -7.80 -17.84
C PRO A 72 -1.85 -7.79 -16.42
N HIS A 73 -1.43 -8.75 -15.58
CA HIS A 73 -1.87 -8.83 -14.18
C HIS A 73 -1.37 -7.64 -13.34
N SER A 74 -0.11 -7.22 -13.57
CA SER A 74 0.47 -6.06 -12.89
C SER A 74 -0.23 -4.77 -13.32
N GLN A 75 -0.49 -4.59 -14.61
CA GLN A 75 -1.20 -3.43 -15.13
C GLN A 75 -2.64 -3.33 -14.60
N ALA A 76 -3.36 -4.46 -14.54
CA ALA A 76 -4.73 -4.51 -14.05
C ALA A 76 -4.81 -4.15 -12.56
N LEU A 77 -3.91 -4.69 -11.73
CA LEU A 77 -3.85 -4.36 -10.31
C LEU A 77 -3.45 -2.90 -10.10
N ARG A 78 -2.42 -2.42 -10.82
CA ARG A 78 -1.92 -1.05 -10.72
C ARG A 78 -3.01 -0.01 -10.89
N LYS A 79 -3.88 -0.18 -11.90
CA LYS A 79 -4.96 0.76 -12.19
C LYS A 79 -5.88 0.94 -10.99
N LEU A 80 -6.38 -0.15 -10.42
CA LEU A 80 -7.32 -0.05 -9.30
C LEU A 80 -6.61 0.34 -8.00
N PHE A 81 -5.36 -0.09 -7.82
CA PHE A 81 -4.55 0.26 -6.65
C PHE A 81 -4.26 1.77 -6.56
N SER A 82 -3.98 2.42 -7.69
CA SER A 82 -3.73 3.87 -7.72
C SER A 82 -5.00 4.72 -7.63
N GLU A 83 -6.14 4.17 -8.05
CA GLU A 83 -7.46 4.81 -7.96
C GLU A 83 -8.13 4.66 -6.57
N ASP A 84 -7.72 3.67 -5.76
CA ASP A 84 -8.30 3.42 -4.44
C ASP A 84 -7.79 4.42 -3.38
N ASN A 85 -8.66 5.33 -2.96
CA ASN A 85 -8.33 6.38 -2.00
C ASN A 85 -7.94 5.84 -0.62
N GLU A 86 -8.51 4.72 -0.15
CA GLU A 86 -8.21 4.19 1.18
C GLU A 86 -6.81 3.57 1.19
N ILE A 87 -6.48 2.79 0.16
CA ILE A 87 -5.14 2.22 -0.03
C ILE A 87 -4.11 3.34 -0.15
N GLN A 88 -4.31 4.30 -1.06
CA GLN A 88 -3.35 5.40 -1.26
C GLN A 88 -3.13 6.22 0.03
N ARG A 89 -4.20 6.47 0.80
CA ARG A 89 -4.10 7.15 2.08
C ARG A 89 -3.32 6.33 3.11
N THR A 90 -3.65 5.06 3.27
CA THR A 90 -2.93 4.17 4.21
C THR A 90 -1.45 4.07 3.86
N LEU A 91 -1.11 4.03 2.56
CA LEU A 91 0.30 4.01 2.14
C LEU A 91 1.03 5.30 2.50
N ASP A 92 0.43 6.47 2.24
CA ASP A 92 1.06 7.76 2.57
C ASP A 92 1.21 7.96 4.09
N GLU A 93 0.20 7.55 4.86
CA GLU A 93 0.12 7.79 6.29
C GLU A 93 0.92 6.77 7.11
N ASP A 94 0.91 5.49 6.74
CA ASP A 94 1.31 4.40 7.65
C ASP A 94 2.42 3.49 7.12
N PHE A 95 2.81 3.59 5.84
CA PHE A 95 3.80 2.70 5.25
C PHE A 95 5.04 3.43 4.74
N ILE A 96 6.14 2.67 4.64
CA ILE A 96 7.18 2.92 3.66
C ILE A 96 6.85 2.10 2.42
N VAL A 97 7.02 2.67 1.23
CA VAL A 97 6.67 1.99 -0.02
C VAL A 97 7.88 1.87 -0.94
N LEU A 98 8.02 0.68 -1.53
CA LEU A 98 9.04 0.35 -2.51
C LEU A 98 8.38 -0.47 -3.62
N ASN A 99 8.68 -0.14 -4.87
CA ASN A 99 8.34 -1.01 -6.00
C ASN A 99 9.58 -1.34 -6.82
N LEU A 100 9.67 -2.61 -7.21
CA LEU A 100 10.80 -3.18 -7.93
C LEU A 100 10.30 -3.88 -9.20
N VAL A 101 11.05 -3.69 -10.29
CA VAL A 101 10.85 -4.38 -11.57
C VAL A 101 11.86 -5.50 -11.81
N TYR A 102 12.67 -5.79 -10.78
CA TYR A 102 13.69 -6.82 -10.74
C TYR A 102 13.68 -7.48 -9.37
N GLU A 103 14.24 -8.68 -9.28
CA GLU A 103 14.29 -9.45 -8.03
C GLU A 103 15.46 -9.01 -7.13
N THR A 104 15.27 -9.13 -5.82
CA THR A 104 16.32 -8.84 -4.83
C THR A 104 17.22 -10.05 -4.59
N THR A 105 18.37 -9.82 -3.97
CA THR A 105 19.24 -10.90 -3.49
C THR A 105 18.66 -11.64 -2.28
N ASP A 106 17.74 -11.01 -1.54
CA ASP A 106 17.07 -11.60 -0.40
C ASP A 106 16.02 -12.64 -0.82
N LYS A 107 16.26 -13.90 -0.44
CA LYS A 107 15.38 -15.04 -0.72
C LYS A 107 14.09 -15.00 0.11
N HIS A 108 14.07 -14.28 1.24
CA HIS A 108 12.87 -14.13 2.05
C HIS A 108 11.79 -13.30 1.36
N LEU A 109 12.12 -12.58 0.29
CA LEU A 109 11.18 -11.84 -0.56
C LEU A 109 10.63 -12.66 -1.75
N SER A 110 10.97 -13.94 -1.84
CA SER A 110 10.43 -14.88 -2.85
C SER A 110 10.25 -16.30 -2.30
N PRO A 111 9.62 -16.49 -1.13
CA PRO A 111 9.55 -17.79 -0.45
C PRO A 111 8.73 -18.84 -1.23
N ASP A 112 7.84 -18.42 -2.11
CA ASP A 112 6.99 -19.27 -2.98
C ASP A 112 7.20 -19.00 -4.48
N GLY A 113 8.30 -18.35 -4.84
CA GLY A 113 8.71 -18.09 -6.23
C GLY A 113 8.73 -16.62 -6.64
N GLN A 114 9.08 -16.40 -7.91
CA GLN A 114 9.36 -15.08 -8.49
C GLN A 114 8.27 -14.67 -9.52
N TYR A 115 7.00 -14.77 -9.14
CA TYR A 115 5.88 -14.32 -9.97
C TYR A 115 5.54 -12.84 -9.72
N VAL A 116 4.82 -12.20 -10.65
CA VAL A 116 4.34 -10.82 -10.51
C VAL A 116 2.85 -10.70 -10.87
N PRO A 117 2.09 -9.75 -10.29
CA PRO A 117 2.51 -8.86 -9.20
C PRO A 117 2.60 -9.61 -7.86
N ARG A 118 3.53 -9.17 -7.01
CA ARG A 118 3.76 -9.76 -5.68
C ARG A 118 3.94 -8.67 -4.63
N ILE A 119 3.16 -8.72 -3.55
CA ILE A 119 3.20 -7.73 -2.48
C ILE A 119 3.62 -8.40 -1.18
N ILE A 120 4.73 -7.95 -0.62
CA ILE A 120 5.30 -8.45 0.63
C ILE A 120 5.39 -7.31 1.63
N PHE A 121 5.11 -7.63 2.89
CA PHE A 121 5.25 -6.70 4.01
C PHE A 121 6.47 -7.07 4.84
N VAL A 122 7.23 -6.06 5.24
CA VAL A 122 8.39 -6.19 6.14
C VAL A 122 8.14 -5.31 7.36
N ASP A 123 8.29 -5.91 8.52
CA ASP A 123 8.16 -5.24 9.81
C ASP A 123 9.39 -4.34 10.10
N PRO A 124 9.28 -3.24 10.86
CA PRO A 124 10.41 -2.40 11.27
C PRO A 124 11.56 -3.14 11.96
N THR A 125 11.28 -4.33 12.52
CA THR A 125 12.30 -5.28 13.02
C THR A 125 13.14 -5.95 11.93
N MET A 126 12.94 -5.57 10.65
CA MET A 126 13.54 -6.19 9.45
C MET A 126 13.07 -7.63 9.19
N THR A 127 11.94 -8.02 9.78
CA THR A 127 11.37 -9.35 9.61
C THR A 127 10.33 -9.34 8.50
N VAL A 128 10.48 -10.22 7.51
CA VAL A 128 9.45 -10.44 6.48
C VAL A 128 8.20 -11.07 7.11
N ARG A 129 7.03 -10.45 6.91
CA ARG A 129 5.73 -10.90 7.42
C ARG A 129 5.14 -12.01 6.55
N ALA A 130 5.78 -13.18 6.59
CA ALA A 130 5.36 -14.36 5.83
C ALA A 130 3.96 -14.87 6.21
N ASP A 131 3.45 -14.49 7.39
CA ASP A 131 2.09 -14.77 7.87
C ASP A 131 0.99 -14.02 7.10
N ILE A 132 1.33 -12.94 6.40
CA ILE A 132 0.38 -12.12 5.66
C ILE A 132 0.33 -12.57 4.20
N VAL A 133 -0.64 -13.42 3.91
CA VAL A 133 -0.85 -14.03 2.59
C VAL A 133 -2.18 -13.59 1.96
N GLY A 134 -2.21 -13.59 0.62
CA GLY A 134 -3.38 -13.42 -0.22
C GLY A 134 -4.23 -14.69 -0.31
N ARG A 135 -5.05 -14.77 -1.38
CA ARG A 135 -6.04 -15.84 -1.54
C ARG A 135 -5.46 -17.14 -2.12
N TYR A 136 -4.43 -17.05 -2.94
CA TYR A 136 -3.98 -18.14 -3.79
C TYR A 136 -2.90 -18.97 -3.10
N SER A 137 -3.17 -20.24 -2.80
CA SER A 137 -2.21 -21.11 -2.09
C SER A 137 -0.93 -21.41 -2.89
N ASN A 138 -1.01 -21.38 -4.21
CA ASN A 138 0.12 -21.55 -5.11
C ASN A 138 0.89 -20.24 -5.40
N ARG A 139 0.33 -19.09 -4.99
CA ARG A 139 0.90 -17.75 -5.16
C ARG A 139 0.48 -16.88 -3.98
N MET A 140 1.05 -17.17 -2.82
CA MET A 140 0.63 -16.67 -1.52
C MET A 140 0.69 -15.15 -1.38
N TYR A 141 1.49 -14.45 -2.19
CA TYR A 141 1.66 -13.00 -2.13
C TYR A 141 1.13 -12.29 -3.39
N ALA A 142 0.41 -13.02 -4.24
CA ALA A 142 -0.31 -12.44 -5.37
C ALA A 142 -1.66 -11.86 -4.93
N TYR A 143 -2.05 -10.78 -5.60
CA TYR A 143 -3.35 -10.14 -5.45
C TYR A 143 -3.90 -9.83 -6.84
N GLU A 144 -5.15 -10.19 -7.07
CA GLU A 144 -5.86 -9.82 -8.30
C GLU A 144 -6.68 -8.53 -8.07
N PRO A 145 -7.14 -7.87 -9.14
CA PRO A 145 -8.06 -6.72 -9.06
C PRO A 145 -9.24 -6.91 -8.10
N SER A 146 -9.79 -8.12 -8.00
CA SER A 146 -10.90 -8.46 -7.10
C SER A 146 -10.51 -8.51 -5.62
N ASP A 147 -9.22 -8.56 -5.29
CA ASP A 147 -8.71 -8.81 -3.95
C ASP A 147 -8.29 -7.53 -3.22
N LEU A 148 -8.58 -6.33 -3.76
CA LEU A 148 -8.18 -5.08 -3.11
C LEU A 148 -8.68 -4.94 -1.67
N LYS A 149 -9.90 -5.42 -1.38
CA LYS A 149 -10.41 -5.44 0.00
C LYS A 149 -9.59 -6.35 0.92
N LEU A 150 -9.13 -7.49 0.40
CA LEU A 150 -8.25 -8.40 1.12
C LEU A 150 -6.86 -7.78 1.32
N LEU A 151 -6.31 -7.15 0.28
CA LEU A 151 -5.04 -6.43 0.34
C LEU A 151 -5.07 -5.35 1.42
N LEU A 152 -6.10 -4.51 1.44
CA LEU A 152 -6.31 -3.50 2.47
C LEU A 152 -6.43 -4.13 3.88
N GLY A 153 -7.13 -5.26 4.00
CA GLY A 153 -7.19 -6.03 5.25
C GLY A 153 -5.81 -6.54 5.69
N ASN A 154 -4.98 -6.96 4.76
CA ASN A 154 -3.61 -7.41 4.99
C ASN A 154 -2.66 -6.25 5.33
N MET A 155 -2.83 -5.08 4.71
CA MET A 155 -2.15 -3.84 5.12
C MET A 155 -2.49 -3.50 6.57
N LYS A 156 -3.77 -3.59 6.95
CA LYS A 156 -4.21 -3.39 8.34
C LYS A 156 -3.60 -4.39 9.33
N LYS A 157 -3.32 -5.63 8.89
CA LYS A 157 -2.56 -6.60 9.70
C LYS A 157 -1.07 -6.27 9.79
N ALA A 158 -0.46 -5.80 8.70
CA ALA A 158 0.96 -5.42 8.67
C ALA A 158 1.26 -4.21 9.58
N MET A 159 0.30 -3.30 9.75
CA MET A 159 0.41 -2.19 10.71
C MET A 159 0.44 -2.66 12.18
N LYS A 160 0.00 -3.88 12.47
CA LYS A 160 0.18 -4.50 13.79
C LYS A 160 1.60 -5.04 13.87
N LEU A 161 2.50 -4.19 14.33
CA LEU A 161 3.93 -4.48 14.44
C LEU A 161 4.19 -5.69 15.34
N LEU A 162 5.26 -6.41 15.01
CA LEU A 162 5.74 -7.49 15.86
C LEU A 162 6.20 -6.91 17.21
N LYS A 163 5.90 -7.62 18.30
CA LYS A 163 6.43 -7.25 19.61
C LYS A 163 7.93 -7.51 19.57
N SER A 164 8.73 -6.52 19.90
CA SER A 164 10.12 -6.78 20.26
C SER A 164 10.10 -7.62 21.53
N GLU A 165 10.60 -8.85 21.46
CA GLU A 165 10.91 -9.59 22.68
C GLU A 165 12.06 -8.86 23.35
N LEU A 166 11.73 -8.13 24.42
CA LEU A 166 12.68 -7.51 25.34
C LEU A 166 12.96 -8.48 26.49
#